data_AF-A0A7L2A470-F1
#
_entry.id   AF-A0A7L2A470-F1
#
_cell.length_a   1.000
_cell.length_b   1.000
_cell.length_c   1.000
_cell.angle_alpha   90.00
_cell.angle_beta   90.00
_cell.angle_gamma   90.00
#
_symmetry.space_group_name_H-M   'P 1'
#
loop_
_entity.id
_entity.type
_entity.pdbx_description
1 polymer ?
#
loop_
_entity_poly.entity_id
_entity_poly.type
_entity_poly.pdbx_seq_one_letter_code
_entity_poly.pdbx_strand_id
1 'polypeptide(L)'
;QMVVIPGGVFTMGTQEPEIQQDGEGPARRVHVDSFYMDQYEVSNQEFERFVSSTGYITEAEKFGDSFVFEGMLSEAVKADIHQAVAAAPWWLPVKGASWKHPEGPDSSISSRMDHPVLHVSWNDAVAFCTWAGKRLPTEAEWEYSCRGGLENRLFPWGNKLQPRGQHYANIWQGEFPTNNTAEDGYKGTAPVSAFPPNGYGLYNMVGNAWEWTSDWWAVHHSPQDLHNPKGPSSGTDRVKKGGSYMCHKSYCYRYRCAARSQNTPDSSASNLGFRCAADAPGP
;
A
#
# COMPACT_ATOMS: atom_id res chain seq x y z
N GLN A 1 3.09 8.40 14.22
CA GLN A 1 2.67 9.80 14.39
C GLN A 1 1.62 10.11 13.32
N MET A 2 0.60 10.89 13.66
CA MET A 2 -0.44 11.29 12.71
C MET A 2 -0.36 12.78 12.38
N VAL A 3 -0.83 13.15 11.20
CA VAL A 3 -1.00 14.54 10.76
C VAL A 3 -2.48 14.83 10.56
N VAL A 4 -2.89 16.07 10.84
CA VAL A 4 -4.24 16.53 10.50
C VAL A 4 -4.31 16.74 9.00
N ILE A 5 -5.25 16.05 8.35
CA ILE A 5 -5.61 16.28 6.96
C ILE A 5 -6.79 17.26 6.97
N PRO A 6 -6.63 18.49 6.43
CA PRO A 6 -7.71 19.46 6.41
C PRO A 6 -8.82 18.97 5.49
N GLY A 7 -10.07 19.07 5.92
CA GLY A 7 -11.22 18.73 5.08
C GLY A 7 -11.33 19.63 3.85
N GLY A 8 -11.90 19.10 2.78
CA GLY A 8 -12.05 19.83 1.52
C GLY A 8 -12.67 18.99 0.42
N VAL A 9 -12.82 19.60 -0.76
CA VAL A 9 -13.35 18.93 -1.95
C VAL A 9 -12.22 18.70 -2.95
N PHE A 10 -12.09 17.48 -3.44
CA PHE A 10 -11.12 17.12 -4.48
C PHE A 10 -11.75 16.32 -5.61
N THR A 11 -11.00 16.19 -6.70
CA THR A 11 -11.34 15.29 -7.81
C THR A 11 -10.72 13.92 -7.56
N MET A 12 -11.55 12.94 -7.22
CA MET A 12 -11.16 11.53 -7.08
C MET A 12 -11.20 10.83 -8.44
N GLY A 13 -10.24 9.94 -8.68
CA GLY A 13 -10.06 9.27 -9.96
C GLY A 13 -9.48 10.20 -11.05
N THR A 14 -9.74 9.85 -12.30
CA THR A 14 -9.27 10.59 -13.49
C THR A 14 -10.22 10.42 -14.68
N GLN A 15 -10.24 11.41 -15.58
CA GLN A 15 -10.91 11.27 -16.89
C GLN A 15 -10.00 10.59 -17.93
N GLU A 16 -8.71 10.48 -17.63
CA GLU A 16 -7.70 9.85 -18.48
C GLU A 16 -7.15 8.62 -17.73
N PRO A 17 -7.91 7.51 -17.65
CA PRO A 17 -7.47 6.31 -16.96
C PRO A 17 -6.33 5.64 -17.74
N GLU A 18 -5.21 5.39 -17.06
CA GLU A 18 -4.09 4.64 -17.64
C GLU A 18 -4.39 3.14 -17.62
N ILE A 19 -5.18 2.68 -16.64
CA ILE A 19 -5.60 1.28 -16.50
C ILE A 19 -7.14 1.25 -16.39
N GLN A 20 -7.81 1.16 -17.55
CA GLN A 20 -9.28 1.26 -17.63
C GLN A 20 -10.01 0.17 -16.83
N GLN A 21 -9.49 -1.06 -16.85
CA GLN A 21 -10.09 -2.20 -16.17
C GLN A 21 -10.16 -2.05 -14.63
N ASP A 22 -9.34 -1.16 -14.06
CA ASP A 22 -9.30 -0.92 -12.61
C ASP A 22 -10.36 0.10 -12.15
N GLY A 23 -11.13 0.69 -13.07
CA GLY A 23 -12.12 1.71 -12.73
C GLY A 23 -11.49 2.97 -12.13
N GLU A 24 -10.36 3.43 -12.68
CA GLU A 24 -9.72 4.71 -12.26
C GLU A 24 -10.62 5.93 -12.56
N GLY A 25 -11.55 5.80 -13.50
CA GLY A 25 -12.56 6.80 -13.83
C GLY A 25 -14.00 6.38 -13.48
N PRO A 26 -14.99 7.25 -13.71
CA PRO A 26 -14.82 8.65 -14.10
C PRO A 26 -14.21 9.49 -12.97
N ALA A 27 -13.62 10.63 -13.33
CA ALA A 27 -13.29 11.66 -12.36
C ALA A 27 -14.59 12.17 -11.70
N ARG A 28 -14.58 12.29 -10.37
CA ARG A 28 -15.76 12.68 -9.58
C ARG A 28 -15.37 13.57 -8.42
N ARG A 29 -16.22 14.52 -8.04
CA ARG A 29 -15.95 15.40 -6.90
C ARG A 29 -16.31 14.68 -5.61
N VAL A 30 -15.41 14.75 -4.64
CA VAL A 30 -15.62 14.15 -3.33
C VAL A 30 -15.27 15.18 -2.26
N HIS A 31 -16.21 15.41 -1.35
CA HIS A 31 -15.98 16.13 -0.11
C HIS A 31 -15.50 15.15 0.96
N VAL A 32 -14.38 15.47 1.60
CA VAL A 32 -13.79 14.71 2.71
C VAL A 32 -13.71 15.65 3.90
N ASP A 33 -14.26 15.26 5.05
CA ASP A 33 -14.13 16.04 6.28
C ASP A 33 -12.70 15.99 6.83
N SER A 34 -12.35 16.89 7.76
CA SER A 34 -11.04 16.83 8.42
C SER A 34 -10.88 15.53 9.21
N PHE A 35 -9.71 14.91 9.13
CA PHE A 35 -9.39 13.68 9.83
C PHE A 35 -7.87 13.60 10.10
N TYR A 36 -7.43 12.57 10.80
CA TYR A 36 -6.01 12.28 10.99
C TYR A 36 -5.56 11.13 10.09
N MET A 37 -4.39 11.27 9.46
CA MET A 37 -3.73 10.18 8.73
C MET A 37 -2.37 9.89 9.36
N ASP A 38 -1.98 8.62 9.47
CA ASP A 38 -0.62 8.27 9.82
C ASP A 38 0.38 8.83 8.80
N GLN A 39 1.41 9.47 9.31
CA GLN A 39 2.46 10.10 8.51
C GLN A 39 3.24 9.07 7.67
N TYR A 40 3.33 7.85 8.19
CA TYR A 40 4.14 6.76 7.71
C TYR A 40 3.27 5.52 7.54
N GLU A 41 3.71 4.59 6.69
CA GLU A 41 3.25 3.19 6.76
C GLU A 41 3.52 2.64 8.17
N VAL A 42 2.72 1.67 8.63
CA VAL A 42 2.99 0.97 9.90
C VAL A 42 4.30 0.20 9.75
N SER A 43 5.26 0.46 10.62
CA SER A 43 6.57 -0.20 10.59
C SER A 43 6.56 -1.56 11.29
N ASN A 44 7.57 -2.37 11.01
CA ASN A 44 7.83 -3.62 11.73
C ASN A 44 7.92 -3.39 13.25
N GLN A 45 8.53 -2.30 13.69
CA GLN A 45 8.63 -1.95 15.11
C GLN A 45 7.28 -1.65 15.75
N GLU A 46 6.41 -0.89 15.08
CA GLU A 46 5.09 -0.60 15.61
C GLU A 46 4.22 -1.87 15.64
N PHE A 47 4.29 -2.69 14.58
CA PHE A 47 3.56 -3.96 14.52
C PHE A 47 4.05 -4.97 15.56
N GLU A 48 5.35 -5.02 15.86
CA GLU A 48 5.90 -5.85 16.93
C GLU A 48 5.35 -5.46 18.30
N ARG A 49 5.12 -4.17 18.58
CA ARG A 49 4.48 -3.72 19.83
C ARG A 49 3.04 -4.23 19.93
N PHE A 50 2.29 -4.16 18.84
CA PHE A 50 0.94 -4.71 18.77
C PHE A 50 0.94 -6.21 19.10
N VAL A 51 1.77 -6.99 18.38
CA VAL A 51 1.86 -8.45 18.59
C VAL A 51 2.32 -8.77 20.00
N SER A 52 3.32 -8.07 20.52
CA SER A 52 3.82 -8.29 21.89
C SER A 52 2.78 -8.00 22.96
N SER A 53 1.92 -7.00 22.74
CA SER A 53 0.88 -6.62 23.72
C SER A 53 -0.37 -7.50 23.68
N THR A 54 -0.66 -8.13 22.55
CA THR A 54 -1.93 -8.84 22.30
C THR A 54 -1.77 -10.34 22.12
N GLY A 55 -0.55 -10.81 21.81
CA GLY A 55 -0.31 -12.18 21.36
C GLY A 55 -0.93 -12.47 19.98
N TYR A 56 -1.19 -11.43 19.18
CA TYR A 56 -1.84 -11.58 17.88
C TYR A 56 -1.03 -12.45 16.91
N ILE A 57 -1.73 -13.34 16.20
CA ILE A 57 -1.17 -14.21 15.16
C ILE A 57 -1.81 -13.79 13.84
N THR A 58 -0.97 -13.40 12.87
CA THR A 58 -1.41 -12.96 11.54
C THR A 58 -2.06 -14.07 10.74
N GLU A 59 -2.81 -13.73 9.71
CA GLU A 59 -3.40 -14.74 8.83
C GLU A 59 -2.34 -15.53 8.05
N ALA A 60 -1.26 -14.89 7.61
CA ALA A 60 -0.10 -15.59 7.02
C ALA A 60 0.47 -16.66 7.95
N GLU A 61 0.62 -16.35 9.24
CA GLU A 61 1.10 -17.32 10.25
C GLU A 61 0.09 -18.47 10.47
N LYS A 62 -1.22 -18.19 10.40
CA LYS A 62 -2.27 -19.23 10.54
C LYS A 62 -2.37 -20.14 9.33
N PHE A 63 -2.27 -19.58 8.13
CA PHE A 63 -2.26 -20.35 6.89
C PHE A 63 -0.95 -21.15 6.73
N GLY A 64 0.16 -20.60 7.23
CA GLY A 64 1.47 -21.22 7.20
C GLY A 64 2.30 -20.89 5.96
N ASP A 65 1.79 -20.03 5.08
CA ASP A 65 2.50 -19.49 3.92
C ASP A 65 2.00 -18.08 3.56
N SER A 66 2.78 -17.39 2.73
CA SER A 66 2.42 -16.11 2.14
C SER A 66 3.17 -15.91 0.81
N PHE A 67 2.71 -14.96 -0.01
CA PHE A 67 3.31 -14.70 -1.32
C PHE A 67 4.59 -13.87 -1.21
N VAL A 68 5.68 -14.37 -1.79
CA VAL A 68 6.97 -13.68 -1.88
C VAL A 68 7.38 -13.50 -3.34
N PHE A 69 7.98 -12.35 -3.65
CA PHE A 69 8.57 -12.10 -4.95
C PHE A 69 9.84 -12.95 -5.15
N GLU A 70 9.89 -13.72 -6.23
CA GLU A 70 10.99 -14.64 -6.57
C GLU A 70 12.37 -13.96 -6.54
N GLY A 71 12.47 -12.71 -6.99
CA GLY A 71 13.73 -11.95 -7.00
C GLY A 71 14.31 -11.63 -5.62
N MET A 72 13.56 -11.88 -4.54
CA MET A 72 14.00 -11.68 -3.15
C MET A 72 14.33 -13.00 -2.43
N LEU A 73 14.06 -14.15 -3.06
CA LEU A 73 14.24 -15.44 -2.41
C LEU A 73 15.70 -15.91 -2.46
N SER A 74 16.13 -16.57 -1.38
CA SER A 74 17.36 -17.35 -1.37
C SER A 74 17.20 -18.60 -2.24
N GLU A 75 18.30 -19.11 -2.77
CA GLU A 75 18.28 -20.35 -3.57
C GLU A 75 17.80 -21.57 -2.76
N ALA A 76 18.01 -21.57 -1.44
CA ALA A 76 17.52 -22.60 -0.55
C ALA A 76 15.98 -22.61 -0.49
N VAL A 77 15.35 -21.44 -0.33
CA VAL A 77 13.89 -21.33 -0.29
C VAL A 77 13.27 -21.66 -1.65
N LYS A 78 13.88 -21.23 -2.76
CA LYS A 78 13.39 -21.53 -4.12
C LYS A 78 13.34 -23.02 -4.43
N ALA A 79 14.31 -23.80 -3.94
CA ALA A 79 14.42 -25.23 -4.23
C ALA A 79 13.18 -26.03 -3.80
N ASP A 80 12.47 -25.57 -2.77
CA ASP A 80 11.30 -26.25 -2.19
C ASP A 80 9.96 -25.79 -2.78
N ILE A 81 9.97 -24.91 -3.79
CA ILE A 81 8.76 -24.33 -4.37
C ILE A 81 8.46 -24.97 -5.73
N HIS A 82 7.22 -25.45 -5.89
CA HIS A 82 6.75 -26.11 -7.11
C HIS A 82 5.48 -25.48 -7.69
N GLN A 83 5.02 -24.38 -7.11
CA GLN A 83 3.79 -23.68 -7.51
C GLN A 83 4.05 -22.18 -7.63
N ALA A 84 3.42 -21.54 -8.61
CA ALA A 84 3.50 -20.11 -8.85
C ALA A 84 2.13 -19.58 -9.28
N VAL A 85 1.89 -18.28 -9.09
CA VAL A 85 0.66 -17.64 -9.59
C VAL A 85 0.70 -17.61 -11.12
N ALA A 86 -0.24 -18.29 -11.79
CA ALA A 86 -0.24 -18.40 -13.26
C ALA A 86 -0.20 -17.05 -14.00
N ALA A 87 -0.90 -16.04 -13.48
CA ALA A 87 -0.95 -14.70 -14.07
C ALA A 87 0.30 -13.84 -13.77
N ALA A 88 1.14 -14.25 -12.82
CA ALA A 88 2.31 -13.52 -12.37
C ALA A 88 3.33 -14.52 -11.77
N PRO A 89 4.09 -15.24 -12.61
CA PRO A 89 4.88 -16.41 -12.18
C PRO A 89 6.00 -16.09 -11.19
N TRP A 90 6.39 -14.82 -11.08
CA TRP A 90 7.36 -14.35 -10.08
C TRP A 90 6.77 -14.23 -8.66
N TRP A 91 5.49 -14.55 -8.44
CA TRP A 91 4.89 -14.67 -7.11
C TRP A 91 4.81 -16.12 -6.69
N LEU A 92 5.50 -16.44 -5.60
CA LEU A 92 5.63 -17.80 -5.07
C LEU A 92 5.02 -17.89 -3.67
N PRO A 93 4.18 -18.91 -3.38
CA PRO A 93 3.69 -19.18 -2.03
C PRO A 93 4.80 -19.85 -1.22
N VAL A 94 5.35 -19.11 -0.25
CA VAL A 94 6.49 -19.56 0.56
C VAL A 94 6.03 -19.96 1.94
N LYS A 95 6.26 -21.22 2.31
CA LYS A 95 5.95 -21.72 3.66
C LYS A 95 6.77 -20.98 4.72
N GLY A 96 6.11 -20.55 5.78
CA GLY A 96 6.71 -19.77 6.87
C GLY A 96 7.01 -18.31 6.51
N ALA A 97 6.73 -17.86 5.28
CA ALA A 97 6.78 -16.44 4.98
C ALA A 97 5.67 -15.70 5.74
N SER A 98 6.08 -14.68 6.48
CA SER A 98 5.22 -13.91 7.38
C SER A 98 5.88 -12.56 7.69
N TRP A 99 5.23 -11.72 8.49
CA TRP A 99 5.75 -10.39 8.80
C TRP A 99 7.13 -10.43 9.51
N LYS A 100 7.43 -11.46 10.31
CA LYS A 100 8.77 -11.65 10.94
C LYS A 100 9.82 -12.25 10.01
N HIS A 101 9.35 -12.97 9.00
CA HIS A 101 10.15 -13.72 8.03
C HIS A 101 9.73 -13.39 6.58
N PRO A 102 9.91 -12.13 6.11
CA PRO A 102 9.32 -11.67 4.84
C PRO A 102 9.79 -12.38 3.56
N GLU A 103 10.96 -13.03 3.56
CA GLU A 103 11.43 -13.82 2.41
C GLU A 103 11.38 -15.34 2.67
N GLY A 104 10.76 -15.76 3.77
CA GLY A 104 10.72 -17.16 4.21
C GLY A 104 11.54 -17.43 5.47
N PRO A 105 11.61 -18.69 5.92
CA PRO A 105 12.08 -19.06 7.26
C PRO A 105 13.53 -18.67 7.60
N ASP A 106 14.37 -18.45 6.58
CA ASP A 106 15.77 -18.05 6.70
C ASP A 106 15.97 -16.52 6.73
N SER A 107 14.90 -15.75 6.57
CA SER A 107 14.91 -14.28 6.60
C SER A 107 14.54 -13.72 7.98
N SER A 108 14.76 -12.42 8.20
CA SER A 108 14.38 -11.73 9.44
C SER A 108 14.11 -10.25 9.21
N ILE A 109 13.41 -9.60 10.14
CA ILE A 109 13.20 -8.14 10.19
C ILE A 109 14.20 -7.38 11.06
N SER A 110 15.15 -8.05 11.71
CA SER A 110 16.06 -7.45 12.70
C SER A 110 16.84 -6.23 12.21
N SER A 111 17.18 -6.18 10.92
CA SER A 111 17.88 -5.05 10.28
C SER A 111 16.96 -4.02 9.61
N ARG A 112 15.63 -4.17 9.73
CA ARG A 112 14.62 -3.37 9.03
C ARG A 112 13.39 -3.08 9.90
N MET A 113 13.63 -2.80 11.18
CA MET A 113 12.56 -2.50 12.14
C MET A 113 11.79 -1.21 11.81
N ASP A 114 12.40 -0.30 11.06
CA ASP A 114 11.83 0.96 10.57
C ASP A 114 11.28 0.88 9.13
N HIS A 115 11.30 -0.30 8.50
CA HIS A 115 10.63 -0.56 7.22
C HIS A 115 9.14 -0.90 7.44
N PRO A 116 8.27 -0.76 6.41
CA PRO A 116 6.87 -1.12 6.55
C PRO A 116 6.72 -2.60 6.89
N VAL A 117 5.75 -2.91 7.74
CA VAL A 117 5.35 -4.29 7.98
C VAL A 117 4.69 -4.86 6.72
N LEU A 118 5.03 -6.11 6.40
CA LEU A 118 4.57 -6.83 5.22
C LEU A 118 3.85 -8.12 5.61
N HIS A 119 3.31 -8.85 4.64
CA HIS A 119 2.56 -10.10 4.88
C HIS A 119 1.39 -9.95 5.86
N VAL A 120 0.83 -8.74 5.92
CA VAL A 120 -0.33 -8.43 6.74
C VAL A 120 -1.57 -8.40 5.86
N SER A 121 -2.58 -9.18 6.25
CA SER A 121 -3.86 -9.16 5.57
C SER A 121 -4.65 -7.88 5.89
N TRP A 122 -5.79 -7.70 5.23
CA TRP A 122 -6.70 -6.62 5.58
C TRP A 122 -7.23 -6.80 7.01
N ASN A 123 -7.50 -8.04 7.43
CA ASN A 123 -7.96 -8.33 8.78
C ASN A 123 -6.89 -7.99 9.82
N ASP A 124 -5.62 -8.32 9.52
CA ASP A 124 -4.48 -7.98 10.38
C ASP A 124 -4.32 -6.45 10.52
N ALA A 125 -4.45 -5.73 9.42
CA ALA A 125 -4.38 -4.27 9.39
C ALA A 125 -5.50 -3.62 10.23
N VAL A 126 -6.74 -4.13 10.12
CA VAL A 126 -7.87 -3.66 10.93
C VAL A 126 -7.66 -3.96 12.41
N ALA A 127 -7.17 -5.15 12.76
CA ALA A 127 -6.89 -5.54 14.14
C ALA A 127 -5.83 -4.60 14.76
N PHE A 128 -4.76 -4.32 14.03
CA PHE A 128 -3.73 -3.37 14.45
C PHE A 128 -4.31 -1.96 14.64
N CYS A 129 -4.99 -1.41 13.63
CA CYS A 129 -5.49 -0.04 13.71
C CYS A 129 -6.49 0.10 14.87
N THR A 130 -7.37 -0.89 15.08
CA THR A 130 -8.32 -0.89 16.19
C THR A 130 -7.61 -0.90 17.55
N TRP A 131 -6.60 -1.76 17.72
CA TRP A 131 -5.76 -1.78 18.93
C TRP A 131 -5.09 -0.43 19.19
N ALA A 132 -4.63 0.25 18.13
CA ALA A 132 -4.02 1.56 18.22
C ALA A 132 -5.03 2.71 18.45
N GLY A 133 -6.33 2.42 18.60
CA GLY A 133 -7.38 3.43 18.74
C GLY A 133 -7.67 4.20 17.44
N LYS A 134 -7.48 3.54 16.29
CA LYS A 134 -7.56 4.08 14.93
C LYS A 134 -8.45 3.20 14.05
N ARG A 135 -8.46 3.46 12.75
CA ARG A 135 -9.11 2.67 11.68
C ARG A 135 -8.24 2.66 10.42
N LEU A 136 -8.60 1.86 9.43
CA LEU A 136 -8.08 2.08 8.07
C LEU A 136 -8.71 3.34 7.45
N PRO A 137 -8.00 4.04 6.54
CA PRO A 137 -8.61 5.09 5.74
C PRO A 137 -9.58 4.52 4.71
N THR A 138 -10.59 5.30 4.34
CA THR A 138 -11.37 5.04 3.12
C THR A 138 -10.51 5.22 1.87
N GLU A 139 -10.90 4.64 0.74
CA GLU A 139 -10.20 4.87 -0.54
C GLU A 139 -10.14 6.37 -0.87
N ALA A 140 -11.22 7.10 -0.60
CA ALA A 140 -11.31 8.54 -0.84
C ALA A 140 -10.40 9.35 0.07
N GLU A 141 -10.38 9.07 1.38
CA GLU A 141 -9.45 9.69 2.33
C GLU A 141 -8.00 9.42 1.94
N TRP A 142 -7.69 8.19 1.54
CA TRP A 142 -6.35 7.80 1.11
C TRP A 142 -5.92 8.56 -0.14
N GLU A 143 -6.77 8.65 -1.16
CA GLU A 143 -6.42 9.33 -2.41
C GLU A 143 -6.33 10.85 -2.23
N TYR A 144 -7.24 11.43 -1.44
CA TYR A 144 -7.17 12.84 -1.06
C TYR A 144 -5.85 13.17 -0.36
N SER A 145 -5.46 12.31 0.58
CA SER A 145 -4.21 12.40 1.31
C SER A 145 -3.00 12.24 0.41
N CYS A 146 -3.01 11.25 -0.49
CA CYS A 146 -1.96 10.99 -1.47
C CYS A 146 -1.68 12.23 -2.33
N ARG A 147 -2.74 12.90 -2.79
CA ARG A 147 -2.63 14.09 -3.64
C ARG A 147 -1.99 15.30 -2.95
N GLY A 148 -1.92 15.32 -1.61
CA GLY A 148 -1.14 16.33 -0.87
C GLY A 148 -1.53 17.77 -1.18
N GLY A 149 -2.81 18.04 -1.43
CA GLY A 149 -3.33 19.37 -1.79
C GLY A 149 -3.19 19.74 -3.27
N LEU A 150 -2.65 18.87 -4.12
CA LEU A 150 -2.56 19.10 -5.56
C LEU A 150 -3.78 18.55 -6.30
N GLU A 151 -4.29 19.31 -7.27
CA GLU A 151 -5.42 18.90 -8.10
C GLU A 151 -4.94 18.24 -9.40
N ASN A 152 -5.56 17.12 -9.79
CA ASN A 152 -5.34 16.45 -11.08
C ASN A 152 -3.86 16.28 -11.45
N ARG A 153 -3.08 15.71 -10.52
CA ARG A 153 -1.69 15.28 -10.75
C ARG A 153 -1.57 13.77 -10.71
N LEU A 154 -0.57 13.23 -11.42
CA LEU A 154 -0.28 11.79 -11.46
C LEU A 154 0.23 11.28 -10.11
N PHE A 155 1.18 12.01 -9.52
CA PHE A 155 1.91 11.64 -8.31
C PHE A 155 1.64 12.65 -7.18
N PRO A 156 1.94 12.29 -5.91
CA PRO A 156 1.82 13.20 -4.76
C PRO A 156 2.55 14.54 -4.91
N TRP A 157 3.57 14.58 -5.76
CA TRP A 157 4.44 15.74 -5.99
C TRP A 157 4.27 16.40 -7.37
N GLY A 158 3.37 15.89 -8.23
CA GLY A 158 3.15 16.44 -9.57
C GLY A 158 3.12 15.39 -10.68
N ASN A 159 3.53 15.78 -11.90
CA ASN A 159 3.39 14.94 -13.10
C ASN A 159 4.71 14.36 -13.62
N LYS A 160 5.86 14.79 -13.09
CA LYS A 160 7.16 14.22 -13.43
C LYS A 160 7.54 13.17 -12.40
N LEU A 161 7.90 11.97 -12.85
CA LEU A 161 8.30 10.87 -11.96
C LEU A 161 9.57 11.22 -11.16
N GLN A 162 10.55 11.84 -11.82
CA GLN A 162 11.79 12.31 -11.19
C GLN A 162 11.93 13.84 -11.35
N PRO A 163 11.29 14.64 -10.48
CA PRO A 163 11.50 16.08 -10.46
C PRO A 163 12.99 16.38 -10.25
N ARG A 164 13.59 17.18 -11.15
CA ARG A 164 15.02 17.54 -11.12
C ARG A 164 15.97 16.33 -11.11
N GLY A 165 15.55 15.20 -11.68
CA GLY A 165 16.37 13.97 -11.73
C GLY A 165 16.53 13.27 -10.39
N GLN A 166 15.63 13.53 -9.42
CA GLN A 166 15.63 12.89 -8.10
C GLN A 166 14.51 11.87 -8.00
N HIS A 167 14.77 10.73 -7.35
CA HIS A 167 13.75 9.75 -6.99
C HIS A 167 12.91 10.28 -5.82
N TYR A 168 11.58 10.17 -5.92
CA TYR A 168 10.62 10.64 -4.92
C TYR A 168 9.81 9.51 -4.28
N ALA A 169 10.01 8.27 -4.74
CA ALA A 169 9.39 7.07 -4.22
C ALA A 169 10.26 5.85 -4.54
N ASN A 170 10.13 4.83 -3.70
CA ASN A 170 10.72 3.50 -3.92
C ASN A 170 9.85 2.68 -4.89
N ILE A 171 10.35 2.45 -6.09
CA ILE A 171 9.70 1.65 -7.15
C ILE A 171 10.77 0.87 -7.93
N TRP A 172 10.40 0.12 -8.97
CA TRP A 172 11.39 -0.64 -9.73
C TRP A 172 12.14 0.25 -10.73
N GLN A 173 13.45 0.03 -10.91
CA GLN A 173 14.23 0.52 -12.05
C GLN A 173 14.95 -0.63 -12.75
N GLY A 174 15.06 -0.56 -14.08
CA GLY A 174 15.60 -1.64 -14.90
C GLY A 174 14.52 -2.47 -15.58
N GLU A 175 14.78 -3.77 -15.76
CA GLU A 175 13.91 -4.70 -16.48
C GLU A 175 13.17 -5.60 -15.49
N PHE A 176 11.87 -5.35 -15.31
CA PHE A 176 11.04 -6.20 -14.46
C PHE A 176 10.67 -7.51 -15.18
N PRO A 177 10.68 -8.68 -14.53
CA PRO A 177 11.04 -8.94 -13.12
C PRO A 177 12.51 -9.32 -12.89
N THR A 178 13.36 -9.27 -13.90
CA THR A 178 14.67 -9.94 -13.92
C THR A 178 15.81 -9.13 -13.30
N ASN A 179 15.81 -7.80 -13.43
CA ASN A 179 16.89 -6.95 -12.97
C ASN A 179 16.38 -5.63 -12.38
N ASN A 180 16.51 -5.47 -11.06
CA ASN A 180 16.31 -4.22 -10.34
C ASN A 180 17.66 -3.51 -10.13
N THR A 181 17.85 -2.34 -10.75
CA THR A 181 19.08 -1.56 -10.65
C THR A 181 19.21 -0.81 -9.32
N ALA A 182 18.12 -0.65 -8.55
CA ALA A 182 18.08 0.11 -7.29
C ALA A 182 18.63 1.53 -7.42
N GLU A 183 18.32 2.21 -8.52
CA GLU A 183 18.71 3.61 -8.75
C GLU A 183 18.10 4.56 -7.70
N ASP A 184 16.94 4.22 -7.13
CA ASP A 184 16.34 4.93 -6.02
C ASP A 184 16.96 4.61 -4.63
N GLY A 185 17.91 3.67 -4.59
CA GLY A 185 18.60 3.22 -3.39
C GLY A 185 18.08 1.91 -2.78
N TYR A 186 16.96 1.34 -3.26
CA TYR A 186 16.31 0.20 -2.63
C TYR A 186 15.88 -0.89 -3.63
N LYS A 187 16.27 -2.14 -3.39
CA LYS A 187 15.77 -3.30 -4.16
C LYS A 187 14.45 -3.85 -3.62
N GLY A 188 14.27 -3.78 -2.30
CA GLY A 188 13.07 -4.19 -1.57
C GLY A 188 12.39 -2.96 -0.97
N THR A 189 11.87 -3.09 0.25
CA THR A 189 11.33 -1.93 0.97
C THR A 189 12.43 -0.95 1.40
N ALA A 190 12.02 0.28 1.66
CA ALA A 190 12.79 1.36 2.28
C ALA A 190 12.21 1.67 3.67
N PRO A 191 12.96 2.36 4.56
CA PRO A 191 12.40 2.89 5.80
C PRO A 191 11.14 3.72 5.53
N VAL A 192 10.16 3.65 6.43
CA VAL A 192 8.85 4.30 6.24
C VAL A 192 8.94 5.84 6.13
N SER A 193 10.06 6.42 6.59
CA SER A 193 10.37 7.85 6.51
C SER A 193 11.28 8.23 5.34
N ALA A 194 11.62 7.29 4.45
CA ALA A 194 12.42 7.56 3.27
C ALA A 194 11.66 8.45 2.28
N PHE A 195 12.42 9.12 1.39
CA PHE A 195 11.93 10.05 0.36
C PHE A 195 11.24 11.32 0.90
N PRO A 196 11.04 12.35 0.06
CA PRO A 196 10.36 13.57 0.50
C PRO A 196 8.88 13.31 0.85
N PRO A 197 8.33 13.96 1.90
CA PRO A 197 6.90 13.95 2.13
C PRO A 197 6.13 14.74 1.06
N ASN A 198 4.85 14.42 0.88
CA ASN A 198 3.96 15.23 0.05
C ASN A 198 3.52 16.52 0.76
N GLY A 199 2.66 17.32 0.11
CA GLY A 199 2.19 18.60 0.64
C GLY A 199 1.43 18.55 1.97
N TYR A 200 0.99 17.37 2.42
CA TYR A 200 0.36 17.15 3.73
C TYR A 200 1.32 16.51 4.75
N GLY A 201 2.59 16.37 4.42
CA GLY A 201 3.59 15.79 5.32
C GLY A 201 3.63 14.27 5.32
N LEU A 202 2.95 13.58 4.39
CA LEU A 202 2.85 12.13 4.31
C LEU A 202 3.99 11.54 3.46
N TYR A 203 4.61 10.48 3.96
CA TYR A 203 5.71 9.77 3.30
C TYR A 203 5.22 8.53 2.60
N ASN A 204 5.88 8.15 1.50
CA ASN A 204 5.67 6.87 0.79
C ASN A 204 4.21 6.54 0.45
N MET A 205 3.37 7.56 0.21
CA MET A 205 1.98 7.34 -0.25
C MET A 205 1.92 6.64 -1.61
N VAL A 206 2.99 6.65 -2.39
CA VAL A 206 3.13 5.82 -3.59
C VAL A 206 4.47 5.12 -3.57
N GLY A 207 4.53 3.89 -4.08
CA GLY A 207 5.72 3.03 -3.98
C GLY A 207 5.84 2.36 -2.61
N ASN A 208 7.04 1.90 -2.28
CA ASN A 208 7.36 1.16 -1.06
C ASN A 208 6.46 -0.06 -0.83
N ALA A 209 5.44 -0.02 0.04
CA ALA A 209 4.42 -1.06 0.13
C ALA A 209 3.07 -0.60 -0.43
N TRP A 210 2.32 -1.54 -0.99
CA TRP A 210 0.88 -1.33 -1.19
C TRP A 210 0.21 -1.06 0.14
N GLU A 211 -0.86 -0.28 0.14
CA GLU A 211 -1.57 0.06 1.38
C GLU A 211 -3.03 -0.34 1.31
N TRP A 212 -3.47 -1.14 2.29
CA TRP A 212 -4.88 -1.46 2.50
C TRP A 212 -5.72 -0.22 2.82
N THR A 213 -6.96 -0.21 2.33
CA THR A 213 -8.00 0.77 2.69
C THR A 213 -9.26 0.04 3.16
N SER A 214 -10.23 0.76 3.75
CA SER A 214 -11.44 0.15 4.30
C SER A 214 -12.44 -0.35 3.25
N ASP A 215 -12.37 0.16 2.03
CA ASP A 215 -13.44 0.03 1.04
C ASP A 215 -13.48 -1.39 0.43
N TRP A 216 -14.69 -1.85 0.13
CA TRP A 216 -14.87 -2.98 -0.79
C TRP A 216 -14.58 -2.53 -2.23
N TRP A 217 -14.03 -3.43 -3.04
CA TRP A 217 -13.69 -3.16 -4.42
C TRP A 217 -14.92 -3.19 -5.34
N ALA A 218 -15.03 -2.14 -6.16
CA ALA A 218 -15.87 -2.09 -7.34
C ALA A 218 -15.22 -1.20 -8.39
N VAL A 219 -15.53 -1.43 -9.67
CA VAL A 219 -14.98 -0.66 -10.82
C VAL A 219 -15.98 0.33 -11.42
N HIS A 220 -17.25 0.26 -11.01
CA HIS A 220 -18.29 1.15 -11.47
C HIS A 220 -18.54 2.25 -10.44
N HIS A 221 -18.18 3.48 -10.80
CA HIS A 221 -18.33 4.64 -9.94
C HIS A 221 -19.35 5.62 -10.52
N SER A 222 -20.20 6.16 -9.66
CA SER A 222 -21.10 7.26 -10.03
C SER A 222 -20.28 8.54 -10.25
N PRO A 223 -20.59 9.36 -11.27
CA PRO A 223 -19.97 10.67 -11.45
C PRO A 223 -20.53 11.74 -10.50
N GLN A 224 -21.53 11.42 -9.68
CA GLN A 224 -22.14 12.36 -8.74
C GLN A 224 -21.17 12.77 -7.64
N ASP A 225 -21.35 13.98 -7.13
CA ASP A 225 -20.64 14.49 -5.97
C ASP A 225 -20.99 13.65 -4.73
N LEU A 226 -19.97 13.24 -3.99
CA LEU A 226 -20.11 12.41 -2.79
C LEU A 226 -19.51 13.12 -1.57
N HIS A 227 -20.05 12.82 -0.38
CA HIS A 227 -19.52 13.28 0.89
C HIS A 227 -19.11 12.08 1.74
N ASN A 228 -17.84 12.01 2.13
CA ASN A 228 -17.23 10.91 2.89
C ASN A 228 -17.63 9.49 2.38
N PRO A 229 -17.44 9.16 1.09
CA PRO A 229 -17.84 7.87 0.55
C PRO A 229 -17.05 6.72 1.21
N LYS A 230 -17.71 5.58 1.41
CA LYS A 230 -17.16 4.38 2.06
C LYS A 230 -17.11 3.15 1.14
N GLY A 231 -17.16 3.40 -0.17
CA GLY A 231 -17.26 2.34 -1.18
C GLY A 231 -18.63 1.64 -1.18
N PRO A 232 -18.77 0.53 -1.92
CA PRO A 232 -19.97 -0.30 -1.90
C PRO A 232 -20.15 -1.02 -0.55
N SER A 233 -21.40 -1.34 -0.20
CA SER A 233 -21.74 -2.00 1.08
C SER A 233 -21.22 -3.44 1.20
N SER A 234 -20.87 -4.08 0.08
CA SER A 234 -20.46 -5.47 0.01
C SER A 234 -19.51 -5.69 -1.16
N GLY A 235 -18.64 -6.69 -1.04
CA GLY A 235 -17.72 -7.14 -2.08
C GLY A 235 -16.98 -8.39 -1.64
N THR A 236 -16.12 -8.89 -2.53
CA THR A 236 -15.21 -10.02 -2.26
C THR A 236 -13.81 -9.54 -1.90
N ASP A 237 -13.37 -8.43 -2.51
CA ASP A 237 -12.02 -7.93 -2.42
C ASP A 237 -12.00 -6.54 -1.79
N ARG A 238 -10.97 -6.25 -0.99
CA ARG A 238 -10.74 -4.93 -0.40
C ARG A 238 -9.82 -4.10 -1.29
N VAL A 239 -10.02 -2.79 -1.28
CA VAL A 239 -9.20 -1.88 -2.09
C VAL A 239 -7.81 -1.70 -1.45
N LYS A 240 -6.78 -1.75 -2.29
CA LYS A 240 -5.40 -1.32 -1.96
C LYS A 240 -4.92 -0.24 -2.93
N LYS A 241 -4.06 0.66 -2.45
CA LYS A 241 -3.60 1.85 -3.18
C LYS A 241 -2.07 2.01 -3.11
N GLY A 242 -1.53 2.89 -3.94
CA GLY A 242 -0.14 3.39 -3.85
C GLY A 242 0.90 2.68 -4.72
N GLY A 243 0.71 1.41 -5.07
CA GLY A 243 1.78 0.64 -5.70
C GLY A 243 2.80 0.17 -4.67
N SER A 244 3.96 -0.31 -5.12
CA SER A 244 5.03 -0.83 -4.25
C SER A 244 6.40 -0.70 -4.90
N TYR A 245 7.46 -1.10 -4.18
CA TYR A 245 8.84 -1.22 -4.70
C TYR A 245 8.94 -2.11 -5.95
N MET A 246 7.97 -2.99 -6.20
CA MET A 246 7.92 -3.85 -7.39
C MET A 246 7.29 -3.18 -8.62
N CYS A 247 6.63 -2.02 -8.44
CA CYS A 247 5.90 -1.42 -9.54
C CYS A 247 6.84 -0.82 -10.58
N HIS A 248 6.58 -1.11 -11.85
CA HIS A 248 7.29 -0.54 -12.99
C HIS A 248 6.28 -0.16 -14.07
N LYS A 249 6.58 0.88 -14.88
CA LYS A 249 5.69 1.35 -15.95
C LYS A 249 5.34 0.26 -16.96
N SER A 250 6.25 -0.68 -17.22
CA SER A 250 6.04 -1.75 -18.23
C SER A 250 5.02 -2.80 -17.85
N TYR A 251 4.66 -2.94 -16.57
CA TYR A 251 3.80 -4.02 -16.08
C TYR A 251 2.74 -3.53 -15.09
N CYS A 252 3.15 -2.76 -14.08
CA CYS A 252 2.29 -2.28 -13.01
C CYS A 252 2.48 -0.78 -12.79
N TYR A 253 1.88 0.03 -13.65
CA TYR A 253 1.94 1.50 -13.54
C TYR A 253 0.95 2.03 -12.48
N ARG A 254 0.97 1.47 -11.27
CA ARG A 254 0.04 1.79 -10.18
C ARG A 254 0.62 2.67 -9.07
N TYR A 255 1.81 3.23 -9.25
CA TYR A 255 2.39 4.25 -8.38
C TYR A 255 1.85 5.66 -8.66
N ARG A 256 0.53 5.77 -8.89
CA ARG A 256 -0.21 7.03 -9.12
C ARG A 256 -1.33 7.12 -8.10
N CYS A 257 -1.67 8.32 -7.62
CA CYS A 257 -2.72 8.44 -6.59
C CYS A 257 -4.08 7.89 -7.05
N ALA A 258 -4.43 8.12 -8.33
CA ALA A 258 -5.67 7.62 -8.92
C ALA A 258 -5.67 6.11 -9.21
N ALA A 259 -4.48 5.49 -9.27
CA ALA A 259 -4.40 4.05 -9.49
C ALA A 259 -4.95 3.30 -8.27
N ARG A 260 -5.46 2.11 -8.54
CA ARG A 260 -6.15 1.29 -7.54
C ARG A 260 -6.05 -0.18 -7.92
N SER A 261 -6.10 -1.04 -6.93
CA SER A 261 -6.13 -2.48 -7.09
C SER A 261 -6.85 -3.09 -5.88
N GLN A 262 -6.87 -4.41 -5.81
CA GLN A 262 -7.63 -5.14 -4.83
C GLN A 262 -7.02 -6.51 -4.57
N ASN A 263 -7.36 -7.07 -3.42
CA ASN A 263 -7.12 -8.45 -3.05
C ASN A 263 -8.21 -8.90 -2.09
N THR A 264 -8.40 -10.21 -1.94
CA THR A 264 -9.26 -10.75 -0.88
C THR A 264 -8.74 -10.30 0.49
N PRO A 265 -9.61 -10.08 1.49
CA PRO A 265 -9.21 -9.50 2.78
C PRO A 265 -8.23 -10.39 3.58
N ASP A 266 -8.14 -11.67 3.26
CA ASP A 266 -7.22 -12.66 3.85
C ASP A 266 -5.89 -12.81 3.08
N SER A 267 -5.75 -12.16 1.92
CA SER A 267 -4.51 -12.16 1.15
C SER A 267 -3.38 -11.43 1.89
N SER A 268 -2.15 -11.95 1.77
CA SER A 268 -0.93 -11.31 2.26
C SER A 268 0.22 -11.48 1.24
N ALA A 269 1.13 -10.51 1.18
CA ALA A 269 2.27 -10.55 0.24
C ALA A 269 3.47 -9.72 0.72
N SER A 270 4.65 -10.00 0.15
CA SER A 270 5.92 -9.33 0.49
C SER A 270 6.02 -7.88 0.03
N ASN A 271 4.96 -7.30 -0.54
CA ASN A 271 4.91 -5.91 -0.97
C ASN A 271 3.63 -5.19 -0.53
N LEU A 272 2.92 -5.72 0.48
CA LEU A 272 1.63 -5.21 0.94
C LEU A 272 1.65 -4.99 2.45
N GLY A 273 1.37 -3.75 2.83
CA GLY A 273 1.24 -3.24 4.19
C GLY A 273 0.02 -2.32 4.31
N PHE A 274 0.10 -1.33 5.20
CA PHE A 274 -0.98 -0.37 5.43
C PHE A 274 -0.50 0.83 6.26
N ARG A 275 -1.34 1.87 6.33
CA ARG A 275 -1.29 2.94 7.33
C ARG A 275 -2.68 3.14 7.94
N CYS A 276 -2.76 3.71 9.14
CA CYS A 276 -4.04 3.99 9.78
C CYS A 276 -4.49 5.44 9.58
N ALA A 277 -5.78 5.66 9.79
CA ALA A 277 -6.44 6.95 9.91
C ALA A 277 -7.27 7.00 11.20
N ALA A 278 -7.71 8.17 11.61
CA ALA A 278 -8.57 8.37 12.77
C ALA A 278 -9.44 9.60 12.54
N ASP A 279 -10.63 9.61 13.11
CA ASP A 279 -11.53 10.74 13.00
C ASP A 279 -10.96 11.94 13.77
N ALA A 280 -11.09 13.15 13.21
CA ALA A 280 -10.80 14.35 13.99
C ALA A 280 -11.93 14.57 15.01
N PRO A 281 -11.64 15.10 16.22
CA PRO A 281 -12.70 15.57 17.09
C PRO A 281 -13.59 16.53 16.30
N GLY A 282 -14.91 16.31 16.37
CA GLY A 282 -15.88 17.21 15.77
C GLY A 282 -15.72 18.64 16.30
N PRO A 283 -16.24 19.65 15.58
CA PRO A 283 -16.31 21.00 16.09
C PRO A 283 -17.07 21.09 17.43
#